data_AF-A0A7H8KES1-F1
#
_entry.id   AF-A0A7H8KES1-F1
#
_cell.length_a   1.000
_cell.length_b   1.000
_cell.length_c   1.000
_cell.angle_alpha   90.00
_cell.angle_beta   90.00
_cell.angle_gamma   90.00
#
_symmetry.space_group_name_H-M   'P 1'
#
loop_
_entity.id
_entity.type
_entity.pdbx_description
1 polymer ?
#
loop_
_entity_poly.entity_id
_entity_poly.type
_entity_poly.pdbx_seq_one_letter_code
_entity_poly.pdbx_strand_id
1 'polypeptide(L)'
;MATADQPTGHGKPKCGGKRRGEGAGQLCTRPAGWGTEHPGTGRCKMHGGSTKSHKVAGQKALAEQAVKTFGLPREIDPRDALLEEVHRTAGAVAWLHEQVQALRAEDVVWGKTEEVDKQSSEFPGVDTTRAATVNVWVELWRAERSHLVKVCEKAIGAGLEERRVRLAEQQGAMLAGVIKAILGDLDLSPEQQTRAAQVVPIRLRSVSAAAV
;
A
#
# COMPACT_ATOMS: atom_id res chain seq x y z
N MET A 1 26.48 7.88 -34.50
CA MET A 1 25.41 6.88 -34.67
C MET A 1 24.23 7.34 -33.86
N ALA A 2 23.19 7.82 -34.55
CA ALA A 2 22.04 8.49 -33.95
C ALA A 2 21.15 7.49 -33.20
N THR A 3 20.75 7.91 -32.01
CA THR A 3 19.89 7.22 -31.04
C THR A 3 18.49 7.03 -31.61
N ALA A 4 17.99 5.79 -31.57
CA ALA A 4 16.62 5.46 -31.93
C ALA A 4 15.64 6.05 -30.89
N ASP A 5 15.01 7.15 -31.32
CA ASP A 5 13.57 7.40 -31.28
C ASP A 5 12.86 7.26 -29.92
N GLN A 6 12.71 8.39 -29.24
CA GLN A 6 11.71 8.58 -28.19
C GLN A 6 10.34 8.80 -28.85
N PRO A 7 9.27 8.06 -28.49
CA PRO A 7 7.96 8.29 -29.06
C PRO A 7 7.32 9.56 -28.47
N THR A 8 7.30 10.62 -29.28
CA THR A 8 6.48 11.82 -29.05
C THR A 8 5.01 11.52 -29.35
N GLY A 9 4.11 11.65 -28.37
CA GLY A 9 2.66 11.80 -28.63
C GLY A 9 1.73 11.28 -27.54
N HIS A 10 1.02 12.20 -26.87
CA HIS A 10 -0.10 11.92 -25.96
C HIS A 10 -1.32 11.35 -26.71
N GLY A 11 -1.26 10.11 -27.20
CA GLY A 11 -2.37 9.43 -27.86
C GLY A 11 -2.71 8.13 -27.14
N LYS A 12 -3.89 8.06 -26.50
CA LYS A 12 -4.41 6.80 -25.94
C LYS A 12 -4.35 5.70 -27.02
N PRO A 13 -3.96 4.45 -26.68
CA PRO A 13 -3.89 3.35 -27.64
C PRO A 13 -5.24 3.20 -28.36
N LYS A 14 -5.21 2.93 -29.67
CA LYS A 14 -6.40 2.83 -30.53
C LYS A 14 -6.83 1.37 -30.70
N CYS A 15 -8.12 1.15 -30.94
CA CYS A 15 -8.70 -0.18 -31.12
C CYS A 15 -8.06 -0.97 -32.29
N GLY A 16 -7.72 -0.30 -33.39
CA GLY A 16 -7.04 -0.89 -34.55
C GLY A 16 -7.85 -1.95 -35.32
N GLY A 17 -9.14 -2.15 -35.01
CA GLY A 17 -10.00 -3.11 -35.72
C GLY A 17 -10.25 -2.65 -37.14
N LYS A 18 -10.27 -3.56 -38.13
CA LYS A 18 -10.63 -3.18 -39.50
C LYS A 18 -12.10 -2.77 -39.53
N ARG A 19 -12.38 -1.55 -40.00
CA ARG A 19 -13.73 -1.02 -40.18
C ARG A 19 -14.46 -1.81 -41.27
N ARG A 20 -15.79 -1.85 -41.16
CA ARG A 20 -16.72 -2.38 -42.17
C ARG A 20 -17.66 -1.26 -42.61
N GLY A 21 -18.14 -1.28 -43.85
CA GLY A 21 -19.00 -0.23 -44.41
C GLY A 21 -18.20 0.97 -44.93
N GLU A 22 -18.65 2.19 -44.63
CA GLU A 22 -17.94 3.42 -45.00
C GLU A 22 -16.54 3.45 -44.35
N GLY A 23 -15.49 3.57 -45.16
CA GLY A 23 -14.10 3.42 -44.71
C GLY A 23 -13.66 1.97 -44.49
N ALA A 24 -14.27 1.00 -45.16
CA ALA A 24 -13.85 -0.40 -45.16
C ALA A 24 -12.34 -0.54 -45.45
N GLY A 25 -11.68 -1.41 -44.68
CA GLY A 25 -10.23 -1.64 -44.78
C GLY A 25 -9.38 -0.70 -43.93
N GLN A 26 -9.89 0.47 -43.53
CA GLN A 26 -9.19 1.37 -42.60
C GLN A 26 -9.25 0.85 -41.16
N LEU A 27 -8.28 1.26 -40.34
CA LEU A 27 -8.22 0.89 -38.92
C LEU A 27 -9.14 1.77 -38.07
N CYS A 28 -9.73 1.17 -37.04
CA CYS A 28 -10.55 1.86 -36.05
C CYS A 28 -9.69 2.83 -35.24
N THR A 29 -10.09 4.09 -35.22
CA THR A 29 -9.40 5.17 -34.50
C THR A 29 -9.97 5.44 -33.12
N ARG A 30 -11.06 4.75 -32.73
CA ARG A 30 -11.60 4.82 -31.36
C ARG A 30 -10.53 4.35 -30.36
N PRO A 31 -10.58 4.83 -29.10
CA PRO A 31 -9.72 4.31 -28.05
C PRO A 31 -9.84 2.78 -27.93
N ALA A 32 -8.72 2.13 -27.62
CA ALA A 32 -8.67 0.70 -27.31
C ALA A 32 -9.61 0.39 -26.15
N GLY A 33 -10.30 -0.75 -26.21
CA GLY A 33 -11.25 -1.16 -25.18
C GLY A 33 -12.48 -0.25 -25.02
N TRP A 34 -12.71 0.71 -25.93
CA TRP A 34 -13.87 1.61 -25.82
C TRP A 34 -15.19 0.82 -25.75
N GLY A 35 -15.99 1.08 -24.73
CA GLY A 35 -17.26 0.38 -24.47
C GLY A 35 -17.12 -1.07 -23.95
N THR A 36 -15.99 -1.42 -23.34
CA THR A 36 -15.70 -2.75 -22.78
C THR A 36 -15.19 -2.66 -21.34
N GLU A 37 -15.07 -3.80 -20.66
CA GLU A 37 -14.50 -3.92 -19.30
C GLU A 37 -12.96 -3.73 -19.25
N HIS A 38 -12.31 -3.50 -20.40
CA HIS A 38 -10.85 -3.38 -20.51
C HIS A 38 -10.44 -2.09 -21.24
N PRO A 39 -10.80 -0.90 -20.71
CA PRO A 39 -10.49 0.38 -21.36
C PRO A 39 -8.99 0.58 -21.51
N GLY A 40 -8.56 1.08 -22.67
CA GLY A 40 -7.15 1.33 -22.98
C GLY A 40 -6.39 0.11 -23.52
N THR A 41 -7.01 -1.05 -23.66
CA THR A 41 -6.38 -2.22 -24.30
C THR A 41 -7.33 -2.95 -25.25
N GLY A 42 -6.79 -3.69 -26.22
CA GLY A 42 -7.56 -4.54 -27.12
C GLY A 42 -8.57 -3.83 -28.03
N ARG A 43 -9.52 -4.63 -28.58
CA ARG A 43 -10.56 -4.15 -29.50
C ARG A 43 -11.67 -3.42 -28.74
N CYS A 44 -12.32 -2.44 -29.39
CA CYS A 44 -13.50 -1.79 -28.83
C CYS A 44 -14.75 -2.67 -28.99
N LYS A 45 -15.85 -2.28 -28.33
CA LYS A 45 -17.17 -2.95 -28.40
C LYS A 45 -17.63 -3.22 -29.83
N MET A 46 -17.39 -2.27 -30.75
CA MET A 46 -17.80 -2.37 -32.16
C MET A 46 -16.95 -3.32 -33.00
N HIS A 47 -15.78 -3.73 -32.50
CA HIS A 47 -14.87 -4.65 -33.19
C HIS A 47 -14.64 -5.93 -32.38
N GLY A 48 -15.68 -6.42 -31.72
CA GLY A 48 -15.67 -7.70 -31.02
C GLY A 48 -15.00 -7.69 -29.64
N GLY A 49 -14.62 -6.52 -29.10
CA GLY A 49 -13.97 -6.39 -27.79
C GLY A 49 -14.77 -7.02 -26.65
N SER A 50 -16.10 -6.99 -26.70
CA SER A 50 -16.96 -7.55 -25.65
C SER A 50 -17.16 -9.08 -25.72
N THR A 51 -16.56 -9.77 -26.69
CA THR A 51 -16.62 -11.24 -26.76
C THR A 51 -15.82 -11.88 -25.63
N LYS A 52 -16.19 -13.10 -25.19
CA LYS A 52 -15.51 -13.80 -24.08
C LYS A 52 -13.98 -13.86 -24.27
N SER A 53 -13.52 -14.22 -25.47
CA SER A 53 -12.10 -14.33 -25.80
C SER A 53 -11.37 -12.98 -25.71
N HIS A 54 -11.97 -11.91 -26.23
CA HIS A 54 -11.38 -10.57 -26.17
C HIS A 54 -11.46 -9.96 -24.77
N LYS A 55 -12.51 -10.24 -23.99
CA LYS A 55 -12.57 -9.88 -22.57
C LYS A 55 -11.43 -10.52 -21.79
N VAL A 56 -11.22 -11.83 -21.92
CA VAL A 56 -10.12 -12.52 -21.23
C VAL A 56 -8.76 -11.97 -21.65
N ALA A 57 -8.53 -11.78 -22.96
CA ALA A 57 -7.28 -11.20 -23.44
C ALA A 57 -7.06 -9.75 -22.97
N GLY A 58 -8.12 -8.94 -22.96
CA GLY A 58 -8.08 -7.56 -22.46
C GLY A 58 -7.81 -7.49 -20.96
N GLN A 59 -8.49 -8.32 -20.16
CA GLN A 59 -8.25 -8.44 -18.73
C GLN A 59 -6.83 -8.95 -18.44
N LYS A 60 -6.34 -9.94 -19.19
CA LYS A 60 -4.96 -10.42 -19.09
C LYS A 60 -3.97 -9.29 -19.38
N ALA A 61 -4.19 -8.50 -20.43
CA ALA A 61 -3.33 -7.37 -20.76
C ALA A 61 -3.35 -6.26 -19.69
N LEU A 62 -4.52 -5.97 -19.11
CA LEU A 62 -4.62 -5.04 -17.97
C LEU A 62 -3.90 -5.58 -16.73
N ALA A 63 -4.07 -6.87 -16.42
CA ALA A 63 -3.39 -7.52 -15.31
C ALA A 63 -1.87 -7.51 -15.51
N GLU A 64 -1.37 -7.79 -16.71
CA GLU A 64 0.06 -7.70 -17.03
C GLU A 64 0.61 -6.27 -16.86
N GLN A 65 -0.17 -5.25 -17.21
CA GLN A 65 0.19 -3.85 -16.96
C GLN A 65 0.18 -3.51 -15.46
N ALA A 66 -0.80 -4.01 -14.70
CA ALA A 66 -0.86 -3.84 -13.26
C ALA A 66 0.30 -4.55 -12.55
N VAL A 67 0.66 -5.77 -12.97
CA VAL A 67 1.80 -6.54 -12.44
C VAL A 67 3.12 -5.78 -12.61
N LYS A 68 3.33 -5.10 -13.75
CA LYS A 68 4.50 -4.25 -13.95
C LYS A 68 4.62 -3.16 -12.89
N THR A 69 3.51 -2.66 -12.37
CA THR A 69 3.50 -1.62 -11.32
C THR A 69 3.58 -2.23 -9.93
N PHE A 70 2.86 -3.33 -9.69
CA PHE A 70 2.84 -4.04 -8.40
C PHE A 70 4.19 -4.65 -8.02
N GLY A 71 5.02 -5.01 -9.01
CA GLY A 71 6.36 -5.60 -8.81
C GLY A 71 7.53 -4.63 -8.94
N LEU A 72 7.31 -3.31 -8.94
CA LEU A 72 8.42 -2.36 -9.04
C LEU A 72 9.30 -2.44 -7.78
N PRO A 73 10.63 -2.56 -7.93
CA PRO A 73 11.52 -2.59 -6.78
C PRO A 73 11.41 -1.24 -6.05
N ARG A 74 11.27 -1.31 -4.73
CA ARG A 74 11.43 -0.15 -3.85
C ARG A 74 12.76 -0.30 -3.14
N GLU A 75 13.61 0.71 -3.28
CA GLU A 75 14.85 0.83 -2.50
C GLU A 75 14.46 1.16 -1.05
N ILE A 76 14.48 0.14 -0.19
CA ILE A 76 14.23 0.26 1.24
C ILE A 76 15.11 -0.72 2.00
N ASP A 77 15.62 -0.32 3.16
CA ASP A 77 16.31 -1.23 4.05
C ASP A 77 15.33 -2.32 4.53
N PRO A 78 15.68 -3.62 4.47
CA PRO A 78 14.79 -4.70 4.89
C PRO A 78 14.24 -4.55 6.32
N ARG A 79 14.98 -3.88 7.20
CA ARG A 79 14.59 -3.60 8.59
C ARG A 79 13.51 -2.55 8.65
N ASP A 80 13.64 -1.49 7.86
CA ASP A 80 12.62 -0.45 7.74
C ASP A 80 11.35 -1.01 7.10
N ALA A 81 11.49 -1.86 6.09
CA ALA A 81 10.34 -2.56 5.47
C ALA A 81 9.61 -3.46 6.48
N LEU A 82 10.37 -4.18 7.32
CA LEU A 82 9.80 -5.03 8.37
C LEU A 82 9.11 -4.20 9.46
N LEU A 83 9.67 -3.05 9.84
CA LEU A 83 9.05 -2.15 10.81
C LEU A 83 7.77 -1.50 10.25
N GLU A 84 7.79 -1.07 8.99
CA GLU A 84 6.59 -0.59 8.30
C GLU A 84 5.49 -1.67 8.28
N GLU A 85 5.85 -2.94 8.04
CA GLU A 85 4.92 -4.07 8.10
C GLU A 85 4.29 -4.22 9.49
N VAL A 86 5.09 -4.17 10.56
CA VAL A 86 4.60 -4.22 11.95
C VAL A 86 3.56 -3.13 12.20
N HIS A 87 3.85 -1.88 11.80
CA HIS A 87 2.91 -0.78 11.98
C HIS A 87 1.65 -0.93 11.14
N ARG A 88 1.78 -1.37 9.88
CA ARG A 88 0.64 -1.56 8.98
C ARG A 88 -0.31 -2.63 9.48
N THR A 89 0.21 -3.79 9.85
CA THR A 89 -0.61 -4.90 10.37
C THR A 89 -1.19 -4.59 11.75
N ALA A 90 -0.48 -3.84 12.61
CA ALA A 90 -1.03 -3.35 13.88
C ALA A 90 -2.25 -2.43 13.66
N GLY A 91 -2.17 -1.49 12.71
CA GLY A 91 -3.29 -0.63 12.34
C GLY A 91 -4.46 -1.42 11.75
N ALA A 92 -4.17 -2.40 10.87
CA ALA A 92 -5.19 -3.28 10.31
C ALA A 92 -5.92 -4.10 11.39
N VAL A 93 -5.18 -4.67 12.35
CA VAL A 93 -5.77 -5.38 13.51
C VAL A 93 -6.67 -4.46 14.33
N ALA A 94 -6.24 -3.23 14.60
CA ALA A 94 -7.01 -2.27 15.38
C ALA A 94 -8.34 -1.94 14.68
N TRP A 95 -8.29 -1.61 13.39
CA TRP A 95 -9.49 -1.32 12.62
C TRP A 95 -10.43 -2.54 12.48
N LEU A 96 -9.88 -3.72 12.20
CA LEU A 96 -10.65 -4.97 12.12
C LEU A 96 -11.30 -5.31 13.46
N HIS A 97 -10.63 -5.02 14.58
CA HIS A 97 -11.20 -5.19 15.91
C HIS A 97 -12.45 -4.31 16.08
N GLU A 98 -12.41 -3.04 15.68
CA GLU A 98 -13.58 -2.15 15.71
C GLU A 98 -14.74 -2.70 14.87
N GLN A 99 -14.45 -3.20 13.65
CA GLN A 99 -15.48 -3.81 12.80
C GLN A 99 -16.11 -5.05 13.45
N VAL A 100 -15.30 -5.89 14.10
CA VAL A 100 -15.78 -7.08 14.81
C VAL A 100 -16.59 -6.69 16.05
N GLN A 101 -16.18 -5.65 16.80
CA GLN A 101 -16.94 -5.16 17.96
C GLN A 101 -18.28 -4.54 17.58
N ALA A 102 -18.40 -3.99 16.37
CA ALA A 102 -19.65 -3.45 15.85
C ALA A 102 -20.66 -4.55 15.42
N LEU A 103 -20.26 -5.81 15.36
CA LEU A 103 -21.16 -6.91 15.01
C LEU A 103 -22.15 -7.20 16.15
N ARG A 104 -23.42 -7.44 15.79
CA ARG A 104 -24.38 -8.05 16.72
C ARG A 104 -23.96 -9.49 16.99
N ALA A 105 -24.23 -10.00 18.19
CA ALA A 105 -23.84 -11.36 18.60
C ALA A 105 -24.34 -12.45 17.63
N GLU A 106 -25.53 -12.28 17.06
CA GLU A 106 -26.12 -13.18 16.06
C GLU A 106 -25.35 -13.18 14.72
N ASP A 107 -24.78 -12.05 14.31
CA ASP A 107 -24.08 -11.91 13.03
C ASP A 107 -22.62 -12.41 13.09
N VAL A 108 -22.12 -12.76 14.29
CA VAL A 108 -20.78 -13.35 14.48
C VAL A 108 -20.69 -14.76 13.89
N VAL A 109 -21.79 -15.52 13.98
CA VAL A 109 -21.87 -16.94 13.59
C VAL A 109 -22.71 -17.17 12.32
N TRP A 110 -23.47 -16.15 11.89
CA TRP A 110 -24.31 -16.20 10.69
C TRP A 110 -23.78 -15.25 9.60
N GLY A 111 -22.70 -15.65 8.92
CA GLY A 111 -22.21 -14.97 7.73
C GLY A 111 -23.22 -14.99 6.58
N LYS A 112 -23.40 -13.84 5.91
CA LYS A 112 -24.08 -13.80 4.60
C LYS A 112 -23.19 -14.50 3.58
N THR A 113 -23.70 -15.55 2.95
CA THR A 113 -22.94 -16.31 1.94
C THR A 113 -23.35 -15.98 0.51
N GLU A 114 -24.56 -15.43 0.31
CA GLU A 114 -25.05 -15.05 -1.01
C GLU A 114 -26.10 -13.93 -0.91
N GLU A 115 -26.02 -12.94 -1.79
CA GLU A 115 -27.01 -11.87 -1.95
C GLU A 115 -27.33 -11.73 -3.44
N VAL A 116 -28.57 -11.99 -3.83
CA VAL A 116 -29.02 -11.96 -5.23
C VAL A 116 -30.07 -10.87 -5.40
N ASP A 117 -29.74 -9.84 -6.17
CA ASP A 117 -30.67 -8.78 -6.55
C ASP A 117 -31.50 -9.21 -7.77
N LYS A 118 -32.81 -9.36 -7.59
CA LYS A 118 -33.75 -9.86 -8.59
C LYS A 118 -34.63 -8.76 -9.19
N GLN A 119 -34.09 -7.56 -9.44
CA GLN A 119 -34.87 -6.41 -9.98
C GLN A 119 -35.65 -6.70 -11.28
N SER A 120 -35.21 -7.67 -12.08
CA SER A 120 -35.81 -7.99 -13.38
C SER A 120 -36.54 -9.34 -13.40
N SER A 121 -36.85 -9.92 -12.23
CA SER A 121 -37.59 -11.18 -12.12
C SER A 121 -39.07 -10.96 -11.82
N GLU A 122 -39.87 -12.02 -11.97
CA GLU A 122 -41.31 -12.04 -11.65
C GLU A 122 -41.61 -11.63 -10.19
N PHE A 123 -40.63 -11.80 -9.28
CA PHE A 123 -40.67 -11.35 -7.89
C PHE A 123 -39.50 -10.41 -7.60
N PRO A 124 -39.66 -9.08 -7.79
CA PRO A 124 -38.61 -8.12 -7.51
C PRO A 124 -38.30 -8.05 -6.00
N GLY A 125 -37.02 -8.18 -5.65
CA GLY A 125 -36.54 -8.18 -4.26
C GLY A 125 -35.08 -8.62 -4.15
N VAL A 126 -34.54 -8.60 -2.94
CA VAL A 126 -33.19 -9.10 -2.63
C VAL A 126 -33.33 -10.42 -1.86
N ASP A 127 -32.89 -11.51 -2.48
CA ASP A 127 -32.75 -12.79 -1.79
C ASP A 127 -31.41 -12.81 -1.07
N THR A 128 -31.45 -12.96 0.26
CA THR A 128 -30.23 -13.13 1.08
C THR A 128 -30.18 -14.55 1.63
N THR A 129 -29.18 -15.32 1.20
CA THR A 129 -28.88 -16.62 1.80
C THR A 129 -27.86 -16.41 2.93
N ARG A 130 -28.26 -16.77 4.15
CA ARG A 130 -27.35 -16.84 5.31
C ARG A 130 -26.99 -18.30 5.56
N ALA A 131 -25.72 -18.58 5.80
CA ALA A 131 -25.27 -19.88 6.31
C ALA A 131 -24.66 -19.69 7.70
N ALA A 132 -24.62 -20.77 8.48
CA ALA A 132 -23.93 -20.79 9.77
C ALA A 132 -22.40 -20.88 9.55
N THR A 133 -21.82 -19.83 8.96
CA THR A 133 -20.38 -19.68 8.76
C THR A 133 -19.89 -18.48 9.55
N VAL A 134 -18.65 -18.55 10.04
CA VAL A 134 -18.02 -17.43 10.76
C VAL A 134 -18.07 -16.18 9.89
N ASN A 135 -18.38 -15.04 10.51
CA ASN A 135 -18.40 -13.77 9.80
C ASN A 135 -17.01 -13.45 9.20
N VAL A 136 -16.98 -13.02 7.93
CA VAL A 136 -15.74 -12.71 7.19
C VAL A 136 -14.85 -11.72 7.95
N TRP A 137 -15.44 -10.74 8.65
CA TRP A 137 -14.68 -9.80 9.47
C TRP A 137 -13.93 -10.48 10.61
N VAL A 138 -14.53 -11.49 11.24
CA VAL A 138 -13.91 -12.27 12.32
C VAL A 138 -12.78 -13.15 11.77
N GLU A 139 -12.95 -13.72 10.58
CA GLU A 139 -11.90 -14.50 9.92
C GLU A 139 -10.70 -13.64 9.54
N LEU A 140 -10.95 -12.50 8.88
CA LEU A 140 -9.92 -11.53 8.51
C LEU A 140 -9.19 -11.02 9.75
N TRP A 141 -9.92 -10.67 10.81
CA TRP A 141 -9.33 -10.22 12.06
C TRP A 141 -8.42 -11.27 12.71
N ARG A 142 -8.84 -12.55 12.75
CA ARG A 142 -8.01 -13.64 13.29
C ARG A 142 -6.76 -13.89 12.44
N ALA A 143 -6.90 -13.84 11.12
CA ALA A 143 -5.80 -14.01 10.19
C ALA A 143 -4.78 -12.88 10.37
N GLU A 144 -5.23 -11.63 10.42
CA GLU A 144 -4.36 -10.46 10.58
C GLU A 144 -3.68 -10.43 11.95
N ARG A 145 -4.37 -10.80 13.02
CA ARG A 145 -3.75 -10.95 14.35
C ARG A 145 -2.64 -12.00 14.36
N SER A 146 -2.85 -13.10 13.66
CA SER A 146 -1.85 -14.17 13.52
C SER A 146 -0.66 -13.71 12.69
N HIS A 147 -0.89 -12.87 11.67
CA HIS A 147 0.16 -12.23 10.88
C HIS A 147 0.99 -11.24 11.72
N LEU A 148 0.33 -10.33 12.44
CA LEU A 148 1.00 -9.38 13.35
C LEU A 148 1.96 -10.07 14.32
N VAL A 149 1.52 -11.15 14.97
CA VAL A 149 2.40 -11.92 15.89
C VAL A 149 3.64 -12.44 15.17
N LYS A 150 3.49 -13.02 13.97
CA LYS A 150 4.61 -13.55 13.18
C LYS A 150 5.58 -12.45 12.76
N VAL A 151 5.07 -11.30 12.29
CA VAL A 151 5.92 -10.17 11.87
C VAL A 151 6.67 -9.61 13.07
N CYS A 152 6.00 -9.43 14.22
CA CYS A 152 6.65 -8.99 15.46
C CYS A 152 7.75 -9.97 15.92
N GLU A 153 7.51 -11.28 15.85
CA GLU A 153 8.52 -12.30 16.17
C GLU A 153 9.75 -12.16 15.26
N LYS A 154 9.55 -11.97 13.94
CA LYS A 154 10.66 -11.71 13.02
C LYS A 154 11.36 -10.40 13.30
N ALA A 155 10.62 -9.37 13.69
CA ALA A 155 11.18 -8.06 14.00
C ALA A 155 12.10 -8.11 15.24
N ILE A 156 11.63 -8.77 16.31
CA ILE A 156 12.40 -9.02 17.53
C ILE A 156 13.61 -9.91 17.21
N GLY A 157 13.41 -11.01 16.46
CA GLY A 157 14.51 -11.90 16.06
C GLY A 157 15.58 -11.22 15.18
N ALA A 158 15.20 -10.19 14.44
CA ALA A 158 16.13 -9.38 13.66
C ALA A 158 16.91 -8.35 14.51
N GLY A 159 16.57 -8.18 15.79
CA GLY A 159 17.21 -7.22 16.70
C GLY A 159 16.91 -5.76 16.35
N LEU A 160 15.70 -5.47 15.88
CA LEU A 160 15.29 -4.14 15.44
C LEU A 160 15.31 -3.11 16.59
N GLU A 161 14.81 -3.48 17.76
CA GLU A 161 14.74 -2.58 18.93
C GLU A 161 16.15 -2.27 19.45
N GLU A 162 17.00 -3.29 19.61
CA GLU A 162 18.38 -3.12 20.06
C GLU A 162 19.20 -2.27 19.09
N ARG A 163 18.95 -2.40 17.78
CA ARG A 163 19.62 -1.59 16.78
C ARG A 163 19.12 -0.15 16.78
N ARG A 164 17.81 0.08 16.95
CA ARG A 164 17.23 1.43 16.99
C ARG A 164 17.75 2.21 18.21
N VAL A 165 17.76 1.56 19.38
CA VAL A 165 18.37 2.13 20.60
C VAL A 165 19.85 2.39 20.38
N ARG A 166 20.61 1.43 19.84
CA ARG A 166 22.05 1.59 19.56
C ARG A 166 22.35 2.73 18.61
N LEU A 167 21.58 2.91 17.54
CA LEU A 167 21.74 4.02 16.59
C LEU A 167 21.44 5.36 17.27
N ALA A 168 20.37 5.44 18.05
CA ALA A 168 20.04 6.64 18.82
C ALA A 168 21.14 6.98 19.85
N GLU A 169 21.68 5.99 20.55
CA GLU A 169 22.81 6.15 21.48
C GLU A 169 24.08 6.62 20.77
N GLN A 170 24.43 6.01 19.62
CA GLN A 170 25.59 6.40 18.82
C GLN A 170 25.46 7.84 18.29
N GLN A 171 24.28 8.22 17.81
CA GLN A 171 24.00 9.58 17.36
C GLN A 171 24.06 10.58 18.52
N GLY A 172 23.51 10.24 19.68
CA GLY A 172 23.61 11.04 20.90
C GLY A 172 25.06 11.22 21.35
N ALA A 173 25.85 10.15 21.34
CA ALA A 173 27.27 10.20 21.67
C ALA A 173 28.07 11.06 20.68
N MET A 174 27.79 10.96 19.38
CA MET A 174 28.40 11.80 18.36
C MET A 174 28.08 13.27 18.57
N LEU A 175 26.80 13.61 18.78
CA LEU A 175 26.37 15.00 19.04
C LEU A 175 27.02 15.56 20.31
N ALA A 176 27.06 14.78 21.39
CA ALA A 176 27.71 15.17 22.63
C ALA A 176 29.23 15.41 22.43
N GLY A 177 29.88 14.56 21.62
CA GLY A 177 31.28 14.73 21.23
C GLY A 177 31.53 16.05 20.48
N VAL A 178 30.67 16.36 19.50
CA VAL A 178 30.75 17.63 18.74
C VAL A 178 30.55 18.84 19.65
N ILE A 179 29.55 18.82 20.53
CA ILE A 179 29.31 19.91 21.48
C ILE A 179 30.52 20.09 22.41
N LYS A 180 31.10 18.99 22.90
CA LYS A 180 32.30 19.04 23.75
C LYS A 180 33.51 19.62 23.01
N ALA A 181 33.72 19.25 21.75
CA ALA A 181 34.78 19.81 20.92
C ALA A 181 34.59 21.32 20.72
N ILE A 182 33.38 21.76 20.35
CA ILE A 182 33.05 23.18 20.19
C ILE A 182 33.31 23.96 21.49
N LEU A 183 32.85 23.45 22.63
CA LEU A 183 33.08 24.10 23.92
C LEU A 183 34.58 24.14 24.31
N GLY A 184 35.35 23.14 23.86
CA GLY A 184 36.81 23.12 24.03
C GLY A 184 37.51 24.19 23.20
N ASP A 185 37.02 24.45 21.97
CA ASP A 185 37.59 25.46 21.08
C ASP A 185 37.28 26.90 21.50
N LEU A 186 36.29 27.10 22.40
CA LEU A 186 35.82 28.42 22.85
C LEU A 186 36.60 29.00 24.05
N ASP A 187 37.70 28.36 24.46
CA ASP A 187 38.61 28.81 25.54
C ASP A 187 37.87 29.27 26.82
N LEU A 188 36.92 28.46 27.27
CA LEU A 188 36.03 28.78 28.38
C LEU A 188 36.77 28.80 29.72
N SER A 189 36.43 29.75 30.60
CA SER A 189 36.92 29.76 31.98
C SER A 189 36.44 28.51 32.75
N PRO A 190 37.11 28.11 33.84
CA PRO A 190 36.68 26.97 34.67
C PRO A 190 35.22 27.08 35.16
N GLU A 191 34.78 28.29 35.50
CA GLU A 191 33.40 28.59 35.92
C GLU A 191 32.42 28.43 34.74
N GLN A 192 32.81 28.87 33.54
CA GLN A 192 32.00 28.74 32.34
C GLN A 192 31.89 27.28 31.88
N GLN A 193 32.96 26.49 31.98
CA GLN A 193 32.94 25.06 31.70
C GLN A 193 31.99 24.32 32.66
N THR A 194 32.05 24.64 33.95
CA THR A 194 31.14 24.06 34.96
C THR A 194 29.68 24.41 34.66
N ARG A 195 29.40 25.66 34.30
CA ARG A 195 28.04 26.07 33.88
C ARG A 195 27.60 25.38 32.59
N ALA A 196 28.48 25.24 31.60
CA ALA A 196 28.16 24.56 30.34
C ALA A 196 27.80 23.09 30.57
N ALA A 197 28.53 22.38 31.43
CA ALA A 197 28.24 21.00 31.81
C ALA A 197 26.87 20.81 32.47
N GLN A 198 26.35 21.84 33.15
CA GLN A 198 25.02 21.83 33.75
C GLN A 198 23.92 22.20 32.74
N VAL A 199 24.16 23.22 31.92
CA VAL A 199 23.13 23.79 31.02
C VAL A 199 22.89 22.91 29.79
N VAL A 200 23.95 22.35 29.19
CA VAL A 200 23.84 21.57 27.95
C VAL A 200 22.90 20.37 28.09
N PRO A 201 23.02 19.50 29.11
CA PRO A 201 22.08 18.38 29.29
C PRO A 201 20.64 18.81 29.54
N ILE A 202 20.41 19.96 30.20
CA ILE A 202 19.06 20.50 30.43
C ILE A 202 18.43 20.91 29.09
N ARG A 203 19.18 21.61 28.23
CA ARG A 203 18.68 22.03 26.92
C ARG A 203 18.46 20.86 25.98
N LEU A 204 19.37 19.90 25.91
CA LEU A 204 19.21 18.69 25.08
C LEU A 204 17.96 17.88 25.47
N ARG A 205 17.70 17.72 26.79
CA ARG A 205 16.47 17.05 27.27
C ARG A 205 15.19 17.79 26.88
N SER A 206 15.22 19.13 26.89
CA SER A 206 14.06 19.93 26.49
C SER A 206 13.69 19.77 25.01
N VAL A 207 14.67 19.54 24.13
CA VAL A 207 14.42 19.27 22.71
C VAL A 207 13.81 17.88 22.53
N SER A 208 14.32 16.87 23.26
CA SER A 208 13.78 15.51 23.18
C SER A 208 12.34 15.39 23.67
N ALA A 209 11.95 16.18 24.68
CA ALA A 209 10.58 16.17 25.22
C ALA A 209 9.56 16.87 24.31
N ALA A 210 10.02 17.75 23.40
CA ALA A 210 9.16 18.47 22.45
C ALA A 210 8.96 17.71 21.12
N ALA A 211 9.70 16.62 20.90
CA ALA A 211 9.69 15.82 19.67
C ALA A 211 8.84 14.52 19.78
N VAL A 212 8.14 14.33 20.90
CA VAL A 212 7.16 13.25 21.15
C VAL A 212 5.76 13.81 21.01
#